data_AF-A0A965L5P3-F1
#
_entry.id   AF-A0A965L5P3-F1
#
_cell.length_a   1.000
_cell.length_b   1.000
_cell.length_c   1.000
_cell.angle_alpha   90.00
_cell.angle_beta   90.00
_cell.angle_gamma   90.00
#
_symmetry.space_group_name_H-M   'P 1'
#
loop_
_entity.id
_entity.type
_entity.pdbx_description
1 polymer ?
#
loop_
_entity_poly.entity_id
_entity_poly.type
_entity_poly.pdbx_seq_one_letter_code
_entity_poly.pdbx_strand_id
1 'polypeptide(L)'
;MIKNAITIKDLSNTYLHAKFNEVVTLFRELSIATGLGADVLILEEFGTTLVQNSWNDDGGFYVRYRLHPLYSHMPKLVDASRLAQVRFAGIFGKSQFKVDFENPEDRNGNITVSVATCSHSIGD
;
A
#
# COMPACT_ATOMS: atom_id res chain seq x y z
N MET A 1 -9.38 3.05 -11.91
CA MET A 1 -9.29 3.19 -10.45
C MET A 1 -8.96 4.63 -10.13
N ILE A 2 -9.79 5.28 -9.31
CA ILE A 2 -9.52 6.61 -8.77
C ILE A 2 -8.73 6.43 -7.47
N LYS A 3 -7.66 7.21 -7.30
CA LYS A 3 -6.81 7.23 -6.11
C LYS A 3 -6.91 8.60 -5.45
N ASN A 4 -7.19 8.64 -4.15
CA ASN A 4 -7.24 9.86 -3.37
C ASN A 4 -6.24 9.77 -2.22
N ALA A 5 -5.18 10.58 -2.30
CA ALA A 5 -4.17 10.67 -1.24
C ALA A 5 -4.81 11.19 0.06
N ILE A 6 -4.50 10.54 1.18
CA ILE A 6 -4.86 11.09 2.49
C ILE A 6 -3.96 12.30 2.77
N THR A 7 -4.59 13.41 3.10
CA THR A 7 -3.92 14.65 3.46
C THR A 7 -3.99 14.89 4.97
N ILE A 8 -3.23 15.85 5.48
CA ILE A 8 -3.14 16.12 6.93
C ILE A 8 -4.52 16.36 7.56
N LYS A 9 -5.45 17.02 6.86
CA LYS A 9 -6.83 17.24 7.35
C LYS A 9 -7.59 15.93 7.59
N ASP A 10 -7.31 14.90 6.79
CA ASP A 10 -8.01 13.62 6.85
C ASP A 10 -7.53 12.79 8.04
N LEU A 11 -6.34 13.09 8.59
CA LEU A 11 -5.80 12.48 9.81
C LEU A 11 -6.51 12.98 11.09
N SER A 12 -7.40 13.98 10.99
CA SER A 12 -8.32 14.29 12.09
C SER A 12 -9.31 13.15 12.34
N ASN A 13 -9.56 12.31 11.33
CA ASN A 13 -10.35 11.09 11.49
C ASN A 13 -9.50 10.03 12.21
N THR A 14 -9.91 9.66 13.42
CA THR A 14 -9.20 8.69 14.27
C THR A 14 -8.99 7.33 13.59
N TYR A 15 -9.94 6.87 12.77
CA TYR A 15 -9.81 5.61 12.05
C TYR A 15 -8.71 5.69 10.98
N LEU A 16 -8.72 6.74 10.15
CA LEU A 16 -7.70 6.94 9.12
C LEU A 16 -6.31 7.15 9.73
N HIS A 17 -6.23 7.90 10.83
CA HIS A 17 -4.97 8.09 11.56
C HIS A 17 -4.43 6.78 12.14
N ALA A 18 -5.27 5.96 12.75
CA ALA A 18 -4.87 4.64 13.24
C ALA A 18 -4.35 3.75 12.11
N LYS A 19 -5.06 3.69 10.98
CA LYS A 19 -4.62 2.90 9.81
C LYS A 19 -3.34 3.42 9.19
N PHE A 20 -3.17 4.73 9.09
CA PHE A 20 -1.91 5.32 8.65
C PHE A 20 -0.75 4.90 9.57
N ASN A 21 -0.93 4.96 10.89
CA ASN A 21 0.09 4.55 11.85
C ASN A 21 0.43 3.06 11.76
N GLU A 22 -0.56 2.18 11.59
CA GLU A 22 -0.35 0.74 11.37
C GLU A 22 0.50 0.50 10.11
N VAL A 23 0.20 1.21 9.00
CA VAL A 23 0.94 1.09 7.75
C VAL A 23 2.37 1.62 7.89
N VAL A 24 2.57 2.81 8.47
CA VAL A 24 3.92 3.37 8.68
C VAL A 24 4.76 2.45 9.56
N THR A 25 4.17 1.92 10.63
CA THR A 25 4.85 0.99 11.55
C THR A 25 5.26 -0.28 10.82
N LEU A 26 4.37 -0.87 10.01
CA LEU A 26 4.67 -2.04 9.19
C LEU A 26 5.89 -1.81 8.28
N PHE A 27 5.92 -0.71 7.54
CA PHE A 27 7.00 -0.41 6.61
C PHE A 27 8.35 -0.19 7.32
N ARG A 28 8.31 0.46 8.49
CA ARG A 28 9.50 0.66 9.32
C ARG A 28 10.03 -0.65 9.89
N GLU A 29 9.16 -1.50 10.45
CA GLU A 29 9.53 -2.82 10.97
C GLU A 29 10.22 -3.67 9.91
N LEU A 30 9.62 -3.74 8.71
CA LEU A 30 10.16 -4.54 7.62
C LEU A 30 11.46 -3.98 7.09
N SER A 31 11.61 -2.65 7.01
CA SER A 31 12.86 -2.02 6.63
C SER A 31 13.98 -2.39 7.60
N ILE A 32 13.76 -2.24 8.90
CA ILE A 32 14.74 -2.59 9.94
C ILE A 32 15.11 -4.08 9.89
N ALA A 33 14.12 -4.96 9.67
CA ALA A 33 14.33 -6.40 9.60
C ALA A 33 15.26 -6.84 8.45
N THR A 34 15.43 -6.02 7.41
CA THR A 34 16.40 -6.32 6.34
C THR A 34 17.86 -6.22 6.80
N GLY A 35 18.13 -5.45 7.87
CA GLY A 35 19.48 -5.11 8.33
C GLY A 35 20.20 -4.09 7.45
N LEU A 36 19.52 -3.49 6.47
CA LEU A 36 20.09 -2.53 5.50
C LEU A 36 19.86 -1.07 5.91
N GLY A 37 18.95 -0.82 6.85
CA GLY A 37 18.59 0.51 7.33
C GLY A 37 17.10 0.64 7.60
N ALA A 38 16.69 1.71 8.28
CA ALA A 38 15.28 1.97 8.57
C ALA A 38 14.49 2.48 7.35
N ASP A 39 15.18 2.99 6.32
CA ASP A 39 14.58 3.73 5.20
C ASP A 39 14.79 3.01 3.85
N VAL A 40 14.65 1.68 3.84
CA VAL A 40 14.85 0.88 2.62
C VAL A 40 13.55 0.57 1.87
N LEU A 41 12.41 0.47 2.57
CA LEU A 41 11.08 0.50 1.98
C LEU A 41 10.50 1.90 2.19
N ILE A 42 10.52 2.70 1.13
CA ILE A 42 10.20 4.13 1.21
C ILE A 42 8.73 4.30 0.87
N LEU A 43 7.93 4.59 1.89
CA LEU A 43 6.52 4.92 1.77
C LEU A 43 6.37 6.30 1.13
N GLU A 44 5.77 6.37 -0.07
CA GLU A 44 5.55 7.63 -0.78
C GLU A 44 4.15 8.18 -0.52
N GLU A 45 3.16 7.29 -0.43
CA GLU A 45 1.75 7.70 -0.38
C GLU A 45 0.89 6.64 0.29
N PHE A 46 -0.12 7.10 1.03
CA PHE A 46 -1.21 6.28 1.54
C PHE A 46 -2.52 7.00 1.26
N GLY A 47 -3.54 6.26 0.85
CA GLY A 47 -4.80 6.87 0.46
C GLY A 47 -5.94 5.89 0.29
N THR A 48 -7.06 6.40 -0.19
CA THR A 48 -8.25 5.60 -0.51
C THR A 48 -8.37 5.37 -2.02
N THR A 49 -8.98 4.25 -2.38
CA THR A 49 -9.29 3.91 -3.77
C THR A 49 -10.79 3.83 -3.98
N LEU A 50 -11.21 4.18 -5.18
CA LEU A 50 -12.54 3.88 -5.70
C LEU A 50 -12.39 3.23 -7.08
N VAL A 51 -12.91 2.01 -7.22
CA VAL A 51 -12.95 1.28 -8.49
C VAL A 51 -14.42 1.10 -8.86
N GLN A 52 -14.86 1.87 -9.84
CA GLN A 52 -16.18 1.73 -10.41
C GLN A 52 -16.15 0.63 -11.48
N ASN A 53 -16.91 -0.44 -11.24
CA ASN A 53 -17.19 -1.49 -12.20
C ASN A 53 -18.58 -1.27 -12.83
N SER A 54 -18.95 -2.09 -13.81
CA SER A 54 -20.22 -1.93 -14.54
C SER A 54 -21.47 -2.00 -13.67
N TRP A 55 -21.42 -2.66 -12.52
CA TRP A 55 -22.57 -2.86 -11.62
C TRP A 55 -22.26 -2.61 -10.14
N ASN A 56 -20.99 -2.43 -9.79
CA ASN A 56 -20.54 -2.32 -8.40
C ASN A 56 -19.46 -1.25 -8.25
N ASP A 57 -19.48 -0.52 -7.15
CA ASP A 57 -18.43 0.38 -6.69
C ASP A 57 -17.62 -0.28 -5.56
N ASP A 58 -16.35 -0.54 -5.83
CA ASP A 58 -15.42 -1.07 -4.83
C ASP A 58 -14.59 0.07 -4.22
N GLY A 59 -14.78 0.28 -2.90
CA GLY A 59 -14.00 1.23 -2.11
C GLY A 59 -12.87 0.51 -1.36
N GLY A 60 -11.75 1.19 -1.20
CA GLY A 60 -10.57 0.57 -0.62
C GLY A 60 -9.49 1.53 -0.15
N PHE A 61 -8.33 0.95 0.16
CA PHE A 61 -7.11 1.66 0.51
C PHE A 61 -5.99 1.30 -0.46
N TYR A 62 -5.09 2.23 -0.69
CA TYR A 62 -3.83 1.96 -1.37
C TYR A 62 -2.64 2.49 -0.58
N VAL A 63 -1.51 1.86 -0.85
CA VAL A 63 -0.20 2.35 -0.48
C VAL A 63 0.68 2.40 -1.73
N ARG A 64 1.41 3.50 -1.90
CA ARG A 64 2.47 3.63 -2.90
C ARG A 64 3.80 3.72 -2.19
N TYR A 65 4.73 2.88 -2.58
CA TYR A 65 6.07 2.84 -2.01
C TYR A 65 7.08 2.45 -3.07
N ARG A 66 8.36 2.65 -2.77
CA ARG A 66 9.48 2.23 -3.61
C ARG A 66 10.57 1.59 -2.79
N LEU A 67 11.43 0.83 -3.46
CA LEU A 67 12.63 0.27 -2.87
C LEU A 67 13.76 1.30 -2.92
N HIS A 68 14.65 1.28 -1.93
CA HIS A 68 15.83 2.13 -1.97
C HIS A 68 16.72 1.75 -3.18
N PRO A 69 17.11 2.69 -4.07
CA PRO A 69 17.78 2.37 -5.33
C PRO A 69 19.10 1.61 -5.18
N LEU A 70 19.87 1.89 -4.12
CA LEU A 70 21.13 1.20 -3.84
C LEU A 70 20.95 -0.28 -3.49
N TYR A 71 19.78 -0.67 -2.97
CA TYR A 71 19.55 -2.00 -2.40
C TYR A 71 18.42 -2.76 -3.08
N SER A 72 17.78 -2.17 -4.10
CA SER A 72 16.62 -2.73 -4.80
C SER A 72 16.86 -4.09 -5.44
N HIS A 73 18.11 -4.38 -5.81
CA HIS A 73 18.55 -5.66 -6.36
C HIS A 73 18.78 -6.74 -5.29
N MET A 74 18.82 -6.37 -4.00
CA MET A 74 19.10 -7.31 -2.93
C MET A 74 17.86 -8.18 -2.64
N PRO A 75 18.00 -9.53 -2.64
CA PRO A 75 16.87 -10.43 -2.40
C PRO A 75 16.12 -10.15 -1.10
N LYS A 76 16.85 -9.79 -0.02
CA LYS A 76 16.25 -9.45 1.27
C LYS A 76 15.27 -8.29 1.19
N LEU A 77 15.56 -7.26 0.41
CA LEU A 77 14.67 -6.10 0.26
C LEU A 77 13.46 -6.43 -0.62
N VAL A 78 13.67 -7.23 -1.66
CA VAL A 78 12.58 -7.73 -2.51
C VAL A 78 11.61 -8.60 -1.70
N ASP A 79 12.13 -9.47 -0.84
CA ASP A 79 11.30 -10.32 0.02
C ASP A 79 10.57 -9.50 1.10
N ALA A 80 11.24 -8.49 1.69
CA ALA A 80 10.59 -7.55 2.59
C ALA A 80 9.46 -6.77 1.90
N SER A 81 9.66 -6.36 0.64
CA SER A 81 8.61 -5.73 -0.17
C SER A 81 7.42 -6.66 -0.40
N ARG A 82 7.65 -7.92 -0.78
CA ARG A 82 6.56 -8.91 -0.93
C ARG A 82 5.81 -9.11 0.39
N LEU A 83 6.54 -9.19 1.51
CA LEU A 83 5.94 -9.33 2.83
C LEU A 83 5.13 -8.08 3.22
N ALA A 84 5.59 -6.88 2.86
CA ALA A 84 4.85 -5.64 3.06
C ALA A 84 3.50 -5.66 2.33
N GLN A 85 3.46 -6.18 1.09
CA GLN A 85 2.21 -6.31 0.31
C GLN A 85 1.20 -7.21 1.04
N VAL A 86 1.65 -8.37 1.53
CA VAL A 86 0.79 -9.34 2.24
C VAL A 86 0.33 -8.79 3.59
N ARG A 87 1.25 -8.23 4.40
CA ARG A 87 0.91 -7.67 5.72
C ARG A 87 0.04 -6.42 5.61
N PHE A 88 0.19 -5.63 4.55
CA PHE A 88 -0.69 -4.50 4.26
C PHE A 88 -2.14 -4.96 4.04
N ALA A 89 -2.37 -6.01 3.24
CA ALA A 89 -3.70 -6.58 3.09
C ALA A 89 -4.27 -7.10 4.44
N GLY A 90 -3.40 -7.66 5.28
CA GLY A 90 -3.71 -8.11 6.63
C GLY A 90 -4.21 -7.02 7.59
N ILE A 91 -3.72 -5.77 7.46
CA ILE A 91 -4.18 -4.61 8.26
C ILE A 91 -5.70 -4.38 8.10
N PHE A 92 -6.24 -4.73 6.94
CA PHE A 92 -7.64 -4.56 6.58
C PHE A 92 -8.44 -5.88 6.60
N GLY A 93 -7.85 -6.96 7.15
CA GLY A 93 -8.49 -8.26 7.26
C GLY A 93 -8.77 -8.93 5.90
N LYS A 94 -7.99 -8.60 4.86
CA LYS A 94 -8.15 -9.17 3.52
C LYS A 94 -6.96 -10.05 3.16
N SER A 95 -7.24 -11.14 2.46
CA SER A 95 -6.23 -12.01 1.85
C SER A 95 -5.95 -11.67 0.39
N GLN A 96 -6.82 -10.88 -0.25
CA GLN A 96 -6.70 -10.47 -1.64
C GLN A 96 -6.35 -8.98 -1.74
N PHE A 97 -5.40 -8.68 -2.62
CA PHE A 97 -4.94 -7.33 -2.93
C PHE A 97 -4.52 -7.27 -4.40
N LYS A 98 -4.49 -6.08 -4.97
CA LYS A 98 -3.96 -5.83 -6.31
C LYS A 98 -2.62 -5.12 -6.19
N VAL A 99 -1.67 -5.51 -7.03
CA VAL A 99 -0.37 -4.85 -7.15
C VAL A 99 -0.27 -4.27 -8.54
N ASP A 100 -0.10 -2.95 -8.60
CA ASP A 100 0.12 -2.21 -9.84
C ASP A 100 1.53 -1.63 -9.81
N PHE A 101 2.31 -1.91 -10.85
CA PHE A 101 3.62 -1.30 -11.07
C PHE A 101 3.44 -0.12 -12.01
N GLU A 102 4.01 1.05 -11.67
CA GLU A 102 3.93 2.24 -12.53
C GLU A 102 4.67 2.02 -13.86
N ASN A 103 5.75 1.25 -13.83
CA ASN A 103 6.43 0.75 -15.02
C ASN A 103 6.68 -0.77 -14.87
N PRO A 104 6.08 -1.62 -15.71
CA PRO A 104 6.23 -3.07 -15.61
C PRO A 104 7.67 -3.56 -15.89
N GLU A 105 8.51 -2.76 -16.54
CA GLU A 105 9.92 -3.08 -16.77
C GLU A 105 10.83 -2.62 -15.63
N ASP A 106 10.36 -1.69 -14.78
CA ASP A 106 11.13 -1.15 -13.67
C ASP A 106 10.68 -1.79 -12.35
N ARG A 107 11.27 -2.95 -12.03
CA ARG A 107 11.06 -3.63 -10.74
C ARG A 107 11.57 -2.81 -9.53
N ASN A 108 12.28 -1.70 -9.78
CA ASN A 108 12.75 -0.76 -8.77
C ASN A 108 11.88 0.51 -8.68
N GLY A 109 10.89 0.64 -9.56
CA GLY A 109 9.97 1.78 -9.63
C GLY A 109 8.92 1.78 -8.51
N ASN A 110 7.97 2.71 -8.62
CA ASN A 110 6.89 2.83 -7.66
C ASN A 110 5.95 1.61 -7.73
N ILE A 111 5.76 0.99 -6.58
CA ILE A 111 4.85 -0.12 -6.36
C ILE A 111 3.60 0.43 -5.69
N THR A 112 2.45 0.31 -6.36
CA THR A 112 1.15 0.57 -5.73
C THR A 112 0.53 -0.76 -5.32
N VAL A 113 0.11 -0.86 -4.07
CA VAL A 113 -0.71 -1.98 -3.58
C VAL A 113 -2.05 -1.43 -3.18
N SER A 114 -3.13 -2.09 -3.58
CA SER A 114 -4.49 -1.71 -3.21
C SER A 114 -5.29 -2.88 -2.66
N VAL A 115 -6.18 -2.59 -1.72
CA VAL A 115 -7.07 -3.55 -1.07
C VAL A 115 -8.49 -3.00 -1.11
N ALA A 116 -9.42 -3.79 -1.65
CA ALA A 116 -10.84 -3.46 -1.62
C ALA A 116 -11.41 -3.85 -0.26
N THR A 117 -11.98 -2.89 0.46
CA THR A 117 -12.54 -3.09 1.81
C THR A 117 -14.06 -3.12 1.82
N CYS A 118 -14.70 -2.43 0.87
CA CYS A 118 -16.14 -2.42 0.68
C CYS A 118 -16.49 -2.56 -0.80
N SER A 119 -17.68 -3.08 -1.07
CA SER A 119 -18.28 -3.18 -2.39
C SER A 119 -19.75 -2.83 -2.26
N HIS A 120 -20.23 -1.91 -3.11
CA HIS A 120 -21.62 -1.47 -3.13
C HIS A 120 -22.21 -1.75 -4.51
N SER A 121 -23.39 -2.38 -4.56
CA SER A 121 -24.14 -2.51 -5.82
C SER A 121 -24.72 -1.16 -6.22
N ILE A 122 -24.68 -0.84 -7.50
CA ILE A 122 -25.19 0.42 -8.07
C ILE A 122 -26.64 0.25 -8.55
N GLY A 123 -27.19 -0.97 -8.53
CA GLY A 123 -28.45 -1.32 -9.19
C GLY A 123 -29.51 -1.99 -8.31
N ASP A 124 -29.90 -1.36 -7.20
CA ASP A 124 -31.13 -1.68 -6.45
C ASP A 124 -31.87 -0.39 -6.04
#